data_AF-A0A8T4Q5T6-F1
#
_entry.id   AF-A0A8T4Q5T6-F1
#
_cell.length_a   1.000
_cell.length_b   1.000
_cell.length_c   1.000
_cell.angle_alpha   90.00
_cell.angle_beta   90.00
_cell.angle_gamma   90.00
#
_symmetry.space_group_name_H-M   'P 1'
#
loop_
_entity.id
_entity.type
_entity.pdbx_description
1 polymer ?
#
loop_
_entity_poly.entity_id
_entity_poly.type
_entity_poly.pdbx_seq_one_letter_code
_entity_poly.pdbx_strand_id
1 'polypeptide(L)'
;MVRPEIVEYIEKELEKGFHIEEIKRALLSVGHEAQHVEEAVLHVHSKRQARQRKRTALIILIPVLIILILLLVVNLMRQQEKNDFLDQIGGGTQTPADNIPDAGEEPRETIPGQGTVTAPPEAIGAPTDAENLDLALTHGDISYCNKIVDPIVKEICTTTLNPPQREVPAYAESDSLLLDSAFTTGDISKCDGIVDNSTREICTSTLKPQETAVSEFAEQDSINFDNALANSDKTYCNNIHDEALKQTCLGMLG
;
A
#
# COMPACT_ATOMS: atom_id res chain seq x y z
N MET A 1 34.03 -15.59 9.43
CA MET A 1 34.64 -14.53 8.61
C MET A 1 34.30 -14.87 7.18
N VAL A 2 33.32 -14.14 6.64
CA VAL A 2 32.70 -14.46 5.37
C VAL A 2 33.72 -14.47 4.22
N ARG A 3 33.68 -15.51 3.39
CA ARG A 3 34.47 -15.61 2.16
C ARG A 3 33.85 -14.70 1.07
N PRO A 4 34.57 -13.71 0.53
CA PRO A 4 33.99 -12.71 -0.37
C PRO A 4 33.47 -13.32 -1.69
N GLU A 5 34.07 -14.42 -2.15
CA GLU A 5 33.71 -15.10 -3.39
C GLU A 5 32.30 -15.70 -3.32
N ILE A 6 31.90 -16.21 -2.14
CA ILE A 6 30.56 -16.76 -1.90
C ILE A 6 29.53 -15.62 -1.87
N VAL A 7 29.88 -14.48 -1.26
CA VAL A 7 29.02 -13.28 -1.23
C VAL A 7 28.79 -12.74 -2.64
N GLU A 8 29.84 -12.60 -3.44
CA GLU A 8 29.75 -12.13 -4.83
C GLU A 8 28.90 -13.06 -5.69
N TYR A 9 29.08 -14.38 -5.55
CA TYR A 9 28.25 -15.38 -6.23
C TYR A 9 26.76 -15.25 -5.85
N ILE A 10 26.45 -15.17 -4.55
CA ILE A 10 25.06 -15.00 -4.08
C ILE A 10 24.46 -13.69 -4.61
N GLU A 11 25.19 -12.57 -4.57
CA GLU A 11 24.71 -11.29 -5.13
C GLU A 11 24.40 -11.42 -6.63
N LYS A 12 25.28 -12.06 -7.40
CA LYS A 12 25.13 -12.24 -8.86
C LYS A 12 23.95 -13.13 -9.24
N GLU A 13 23.72 -14.24 -8.55
CA GLU A 13 22.57 -15.11 -8.81
C GLU A 13 21.25 -14.47 -8.33
N LEU A 14 21.26 -13.70 -7.23
CA LEU A 14 20.12 -12.90 -6.78
C LEU A 14 19.78 -11.72 -7.72
N GLU A 15 20.74 -11.23 -8.51
CA GLU A 15 20.50 -10.23 -9.57
C GLU A 15 19.90 -10.84 -10.84
N LYS A 16 20.12 -12.14 -11.10
CA LYS A 16 19.42 -12.90 -12.15
C LYS A 16 18.01 -13.34 -11.74
N GLY A 17 17.67 -13.26 -10.46
CA GLY A 17 16.34 -13.59 -9.93
C GLY A 17 16.20 -15.01 -9.34
N PHE A 18 17.29 -15.76 -9.13
CA PHE A 18 17.23 -17.07 -8.46
C PHE A 18 16.79 -16.95 -7.00
N HIS A 19 16.11 -17.97 -6.48
CA HIS A 19 15.71 -18.00 -5.08
C HIS A 19 16.90 -18.33 -4.17
N ILE A 20 16.95 -17.70 -2.99
CA ILE A 20 18.08 -17.85 -2.04
C ILE A 20 18.33 -19.31 -1.63
N GLU A 21 17.26 -20.11 -1.51
CA GLU A 21 17.34 -21.53 -1.17
C GLU A 21 17.90 -22.41 -2.31
N GLU A 22 17.71 -22.01 -3.56
CA GLU A 22 18.33 -22.67 -4.73
C GLU A 22 19.84 -22.40 -4.73
N ILE A 23 20.22 -21.15 -4.48
CA ILE A 23 21.62 -20.72 -4.38
C ILE A 23 22.32 -21.43 -3.21
N LYS A 24 21.67 -21.53 -2.04
CA LYS A 24 22.17 -22.32 -0.89
C LYS A 24 22.40 -23.79 -1.27
N ARG A 25 21.40 -24.46 -1.87
CA ARG A 25 21.52 -25.87 -2.30
C ARG A 25 22.65 -26.07 -3.31
N ALA A 26 22.83 -25.14 -4.25
CA ALA A 26 23.91 -25.18 -5.24
C ALA A 26 25.31 -25.00 -4.61
N LEU A 27 25.45 -24.11 -3.61
CA LEU A 27 26.71 -23.96 -2.88
C LEU A 27 27.02 -25.19 -2.02
N LEU A 28 26.01 -25.74 -1.34
CA LEU A 28 26.16 -26.96 -0.54
C LEU A 28 26.52 -28.19 -1.41
N SER A 29 25.94 -28.34 -2.61
CA SER A 29 26.22 -29.47 -3.50
C SER A 29 27.62 -29.43 -4.12
N VAL A 30 28.21 -28.25 -4.26
CA VAL A 30 29.62 -28.04 -4.64
C VAL A 30 30.58 -28.32 -3.47
N GLY A 31 30.06 -28.52 -2.26
CA GLY A 31 30.85 -28.87 -1.06
C GLY A 31 31.25 -27.67 -0.21
N HIS A 32 30.60 -26.51 -0.35
CA HIS A 32 30.77 -25.42 0.61
C HIS A 32 30.12 -25.78 1.95
N GLU A 33 30.83 -25.46 3.04
CA GLU A 33 30.36 -25.71 4.40
C GLU A 33 29.16 -24.82 4.76
N ALA A 34 28.11 -25.44 5.32
CA ALA A 34 26.82 -24.77 5.56
C ALA A 34 26.92 -23.49 6.40
N GLN A 35 27.79 -23.48 7.42
CA GLN A 35 28.00 -22.29 8.26
C GLN A 35 28.53 -21.10 7.45
N HIS A 36 29.45 -21.32 6.52
CA HIS A 36 30.00 -20.27 5.65
C HIS A 36 28.96 -19.78 4.63
N VAL A 37 28.07 -20.66 4.15
CA VAL A 37 26.97 -20.30 3.25
C VAL A 37 25.95 -19.42 3.99
N GLU A 38 25.52 -19.80 5.19
CA GLU A 38 24.57 -18.99 5.98
C GLU A 38 25.17 -17.64 6.43
N GLU A 39 26.44 -17.59 6.85
CA GLU A 39 27.13 -16.31 7.18
C GLU A 39 27.14 -15.37 5.95
N ALA A 40 27.37 -15.92 4.74
CA ALA A 40 27.34 -15.15 3.50
C ALA A 40 25.92 -14.69 3.10
N VAL A 41 24.92 -15.57 3.21
CA VAL A 41 23.50 -15.23 2.93
C VAL A 41 23.03 -14.10 3.85
N LEU A 42 23.32 -14.18 5.15
CA LEU A 42 22.96 -13.15 6.12
C LEU A 42 23.68 -11.81 5.85
N HIS A 43 24.94 -11.86 5.41
CA HIS A 43 25.67 -10.67 4.98
C HIS A 43 25.04 -10.03 3.73
N VAL A 44 24.66 -10.81 2.73
CA VAL A 44 23.96 -10.31 1.54
C VAL A 44 22.59 -9.73 1.90
N HIS A 45 21.79 -10.39 2.74
CA HIS A 45 20.48 -9.88 3.17
C HIS A 45 20.59 -8.52 3.87
N SER A 46 21.49 -8.37 4.85
CA SER A 46 21.68 -7.10 5.57
C SER A 46 22.15 -5.97 4.64
N LYS A 47 23.07 -6.27 3.71
CA LYS A 47 23.55 -5.33 2.67
C LYS A 47 22.42 -4.95 1.69
N ARG A 48 21.57 -5.89 1.28
CA ARG A 48 20.42 -5.65 0.38
C ARG A 48 19.34 -4.81 1.09
N GLN A 49 19.03 -5.08 2.35
CA GLN A 49 18.14 -4.24 3.17
C GLN A 49 18.67 -2.80 3.32
N ALA A 50 19.97 -2.62 3.56
CA ALA A 50 20.57 -1.28 3.63
C ALA A 50 20.48 -0.51 2.30
N ARG A 51 20.68 -1.19 1.16
CA ARG A 51 20.46 -0.61 -0.19
C ARG A 51 18.97 -0.29 -0.43
N GLN A 52 18.06 -1.15 0.00
CA GLN A 52 16.61 -0.98 -0.16
C GLN A 52 16.10 0.21 0.65
N ARG A 53 16.48 0.34 1.94
CA ARG A 53 16.15 1.50 2.78
C ARG A 53 16.58 2.83 2.12
N LYS A 54 17.75 2.89 1.49
CA LYS A 54 18.21 4.08 0.74
C LYS A 54 17.34 4.37 -0.48
N ARG A 55 16.92 3.35 -1.24
CA ARG A 55 16.00 3.52 -2.38
C ARG A 55 14.62 4.00 -1.92
N THR A 56 14.03 3.38 -0.90
CA THR A 56 12.73 3.79 -0.36
C THR A 56 12.76 5.22 0.19
N ALA A 57 13.81 5.59 0.94
CA ALA A 57 13.99 6.96 1.42
C ALA A 57 14.08 7.98 0.28
N LEU A 58 14.81 7.66 -0.81
CA LEU A 58 14.93 8.54 -1.97
C LEU A 58 13.59 8.67 -2.73
N ILE A 59 12.82 7.58 -2.88
CA ILE A 59 11.48 7.58 -3.49
C ILE A 59 10.51 8.45 -2.69
N ILE A 60 10.61 8.49 -1.35
CA ILE A 60 9.78 9.34 -0.49
C ILE A 60 10.27 10.80 -0.49
N LEU A 61 11.57 11.04 -0.56
CA LEU A 61 12.16 12.39 -0.52
C LEU A 61 11.78 13.22 -1.76
N ILE A 62 11.77 12.62 -2.95
CA ILE A 62 11.46 13.30 -4.22
C ILE A 62 10.08 13.99 -4.22
N PRO A 63 8.94 13.33 -3.94
CA PRO A 63 7.63 13.98 -3.94
C PRO A 63 7.50 15.05 -2.84
N VAL A 64 8.12 14.84 -1.66
CA VAL A 64 8.16 15.86 -0.60
C VAL A 64 8.90 17.12 -1.07
N LEU A 65 10.03 16.96 -1.77
CA LEU A 65 10.77 18.07 -2.37
C LEU A 65 9.95 18.79 -3.44
N ILE A 66 9.24 18.06 -4.31
CA ILE A 66 8.37 18.64 -5.34
C ILE A 66 7.24 19.46 -4.71
N ILE A 67 6.57 18.95 -3.67
CA ILE A 67 5.52 19.67 -2.95
C ILE A 67 6.08 20.96 -2.32
N LEU A 68 7.27 20.91 -1.71
CA LEU A 68 7.96 22.09 -1.18
C LEU A 68 8.25 23.15 -2.25
N ILE A 69 8.70 22.73 -3.44
CA ILE A 69 8.95 23.63 -4.57
C ILE A 69 7.64 24.28 -5.06
N LEU A 70 6.56 23.50 -5.18
CA LEU A 70 5.24 24.03 -5.58
C LEU A 70 4.70 25.06 -4.57
N LEU A 71 4.81 24.79 -3.27
CA LEU A 71 4.43 25.74 -2.23
C LEU A 71 5.26 27.03 -2.28
N LEU A 72 6.56 26.93 -2.58
CA LEU A 72 7.45 28.08 -2.75
C LEU A 72 7.05 28.91 -3.99
N VAL A 73 6.75 28.27 -5.12
CA VAL A 73 6.25 28.95 -6.33
C VAL A 73 4.92 29.66 -6.08
N VAL A 74 3.96 29.02 -5.41
CA VAL A 74 2.67 29.66 -5.05
C VAL A 74 2.90 30.88 -4.14
N ASN A 75 3.83 30.80 -3.20
CA ASN A 75 4.19 31.92 -2.34
C ASN A 75 4.84 33.08 -3.12
N LEU A 76 5.70 32.79 -4.12
CA LEU A 76 6.29 33.81 -4.99
C LEU A 76 5.25 34.48 -5.88
N MET A 77 4.34 33.72 -6.50
CA MET A 77 3.23 34.27 -7.31
C MET A 77 2.37 35.23 -6.49
N ARG A 78 2.07 34.88 -5.23
CA ARG A 78 1.33 35.75 -4.29
C ARG A 78 2.06 37.02 -3.87
N GLN A 79 3.37 37.11 -4.07
CA GLN A 79 4.14 38.35 -3.85
C GLN A 79 4.16 39.25 -5.09
N GLN A 80 4.12 38.70 -6.31
CA GLN A 80 4.02 39.54 -7.53
C GLN A 80 2.73 40.36 -7.56
N GLU A 81 1.58 39.76 -7.23
CA GLU A 81 0.28 40.44 -7.17
C GLU A 81 0.31 41.71 -6.28
N LYS A 82 1.12 41.70 -5.21
CA LYS A 82 1.30 42.85 -4.31
C LYS A 82 2.23 43.93 -4.86
N ASN A 83 3.19 43.55 -5.71
CA ASN A 83 4.15 44.47 -6.29
C ASN A 83 3.51 45.23 -7.46
N ASP A 84 2.75 44.53 -8.32
CA ASP A 84 2.05 45.15 -9.45
C ASP A 84 1.03 46.22 -8.98
N PHE A 85 0.43 46.02 -7.80
CA PHE A 85 -0.47 47.00 -7.17
C PHE A 85 0.26 48.28 -6.70
N LEU A 86 1.54 48.19 -6.32
CA LEU A 86 2.32 49.35 -5.89
C LEU A 86 2.74 50.25 -7.07
N ASP A 87 3.07 49.65 -8.21
CA ASP A 87 3.37 50.42 -9.44
C ASP A 87 2.13 51.18 -9.94
N GLN A 88 0.93 50.63 -9.77
CA GLN A 88 -0.31 51.31 -10.16
C GLN A 88 -0.65 52.54 -9.29
N ILE A 89 -0.14 52.61 -8.05
CA ILE A 89 -0.29 53.79 -7.17
C ILE A 89 0.82 54.84 -7.42
N GLY A 90 1.97 54.43 -7.96
CA GLY A 90 3.07 55.33 -8.34
C GLY A 90 2.91 56.01 -9.71
N GLY A 91 2.03 55.50 -10.57
CA GLY A 91 1.78 56.01 -11.92
C GLY A 91 1.04 57.35 -11.93
N GLY A 92 1.77 58.45 -12.15
CA GLY A 92 1.21 59.80 -12.20
C GLY A 92 0.17 60.02 -13.31
N THR A 93 -0.72 60.98 -13.07
CA THR A 93 -1.80 61.46 -13.95
C THR A 93 -1.34 61.64 -15.40
N GLN A 94 -1.79 60.76 -16.31
CA GLN A 94 -1.81 61.06 -17.74
C GLN A 94 -3.14 61.73 -18.09
N THR A 95 -3.04 62.94 -18.65
CA THR A 95 -4.16 63.77 -19.09
C THR A 95 -4.91 63.09 -20.23
N PRO A 96 -6.26 63.08 -20.25
CA PRO A 96 -7.00 62.59 -21.40
C PRO A 96 -6.80 63.53 -22.59
N ALA A 97 -6.28 62.99 -23.69
CA ALA A 97 -6.30 63.64 -24.99
C ALA A 97 -7.35 62.94 -25.87
N ASP A 98 -8.25 63.72 -26.46
CA ASP A 98 -9.37 63.25 -27.27
C ASP A 98 -8.94 62.33 -28.42
N ASN A 99 -9.73 61.27 -28.68
CA ASN A 99 -9.90 60.70 -30.04
C ASN A 99 -11.26 60.00 -30.19
N ILE A 100 -12.10 60.62 -31.01
CA ILE A 100 -13.21 60.06 -31.83
C ILE A 100 -12.52 59.39 -33.06
N PRO A 101 -13.04 58.39 -33.82
CA PRO A 101 -14.43 57.89 -34.01
C PRO A 101 -14.55 56.40 -33.59
N ASP A 102 -15.48 55.51 -34.04
CA ASP A 102 -16.54 55.57 -35.07
C ASP A 102 -17.69 54.57 -34.78
N ALA A 103 -18.68 54.48 -35.67
CA ALA A 103 -19.70 53.43 -35.70
C ALA A 103 -19.29 52.22 -36.55
N GLY A 104 -19.80 51.03 -36.20
CA GLY A 104 -19.54 49.78 -36.93
C GLY A 104 -20.41 48.63 -36.42
N GLU A 105 -21.66 48.57 -36.87
CA GLU A 105 -22.54 47.41 -36.71
C GLU A 105 -22.08 46.25 -37.61
N GLU A 106 -22.11 45.01 -37.14
CA GLU A 106 -22.27 43.80 -37.96
C GLU A 106 -22.85 42.62 -37.14
N PRO A 107 -23.42 41.57 -37.76
CA PRO A 107 -24.71 41.07 -37.29
C PRO A 107 -24.69 39.75 -36.51
N ARG A 108 -25.81 39.48 -35.81
CA ARG A 108 -26.16 38.14 -35.33
C ARG A 108 -26.52 37.23 -36.51
N GLU A 109 -25.68 36.26 -36.83
CA GLU A 109 -26.16 35.10 -37.58
C GLU A 109 -27.05 34.21 -36.72
N THR A 110 -28.22 33.89 -37.27
CA THR A 110 -29.17 32.92 -36.70
C THR A 110 -29.08 31.67 -37.55
N ILE A 111 -28.74 30.52 -36.96
CA ILE A 111 -28.70 29.22 -37.68
C ILE A 111 -30.06 28.54 -37.54
N PRO A 112 -30.83 28.32 -38.62
CA PRO A 112 -32.07 27.56 -38.59
C PRO A 112 -31.88 26.12 -39.08
N GLY A 113 -32.65 25.19 -38.49
CA GLY A 113 -33.02 23.94 -39.17
C GLY A 113 -32.11 22.72 -38.95
N GLN A 114 -32.22 22.07 -37.79
CA GLN A 114 -31.97 20.63 -37.72
C GLN A 114 -33.11 19.88 -38.43
N GLY A 115 -32.88 19.50 -39.69
CA GLY A 115 -33.73 18.52 -40.38
C GLY A 115 -33.44 17.12 -39.88
N THR A 116 -34.46 16.41 -39.40
CA THR A 116 -34.39 14.99 -39.04
C THR A 116 -34.19 14.12 -40.28
N VAL A 117 -32.93 13.85 -40.62
CA VAL A 117 -32.59 12.80 -41.58
C VAL A 117 -32.70 11.46 -40.86
N THR A 118 -33.78 10.71 -41.12
CA THR A 118 -33.86 9.29 -40.79
C THR A 118 -32.79 8.53 -41.57
N ALA A 119 -31.67 8.24 -40.91
CA ALA A 119 -30.65 7.35 -41.44
C ALA A 119 -31.21 5.92 -41.61
N PRO A 120 -30.72 5.14 -42.58
CA PRO A 120 -31.07 3.72 -42.69
C PRO A 120 -30.63 2.97 -41.42
N PRO A 121 -31.24 1.82 -41.07
CA PRO A 121 -30.78 1.00 -39.97
C PRO A 121 -29.32 0.61 -40.21
N GLU A 122 -28.43 1.05 -39.33
CA GLU A 122 -27.01 0.74 -39.41
C GLU A 122 -26.83 -0.78 -39.37
N ALA A 123 -26.03 -1.29 -40.31
CA ALA A 123 -25.64 -2.69 -40.27
C ALA A 123 -24.90 -2.93 -38.96
N ILE A 124 -25.42 -3.84 -38.13
CA ILE A 124 -24.89 -4.15 -36.80
C ILE A 124 -23.39 -4.44 -36.95
N GLY A 125 -22.57 -3.51 -36.45
CA GLY A 125 -21.12 -3.62 -36.54
C GLY A 125 -20.63 -4.86 -35.82
N ALA A 126 -19.48 -5.39 -36.26
CA ALA A 126 -18.77 -6.37 -35.45
C ALA A 126 -18.44 -5.73 -34.09
N PRO A 127 -18.67 -6.43 -32.95
CA PRO A 127 -18.42 -5.86 -31.64
C PRO A 127 -16.94 -5.49 -31.49
N THR A 128 -16.71 -4.36 -30.86
CA THR A 128 -15.38 -3.81 -30.56
C THR A 128 -14.61 -4.68 -29.55
N ASP A 129 -13.31 -4.45 -29.43
CA ASP A 129 -12.47 -5.14 -28.44
C ASP A 129 -12.95 -4.93 -26.99
N ALA A 130 -13.50 -3.76 -26.68
CA ALA A 130 -14.09 -3.44 -25.38
C ALA A 130 -15.38 -4.25 -25.11
N GLU A 131 -16.26 -4.37 -26.10
CA GLU A 131 -17.50 -5.16 -25.99
C GLU A 131 -17.18 -6.67 -25.91
N ASN A 132 -16.17 -7.15 -26.64
CA ASN A 132 -15.73 -8.55 -26.52
C ASN A 132 -15.09 -8.82 -25.15
N LEU A 133 -14.33 -7.88 -24.57
CA LEU A 133 -13.81 -8.02 -23.19
C LEU A 133 -14.94 -8.08 -22.16
N ASP A 134 -15.90 -7.16 -22.23
CA ASP A 134 -17.05 -7.12 -21.30
C ASP A 134 -17.89 -8.41 -21.38
N LEU A 135 -18.16 -8.89 -22.60
CA LEU A 135 -18.83 -10.18 -22.81
C LEU A 135 -18.02 -11.36 -22.27
N ALA A 136 -16.70 -11.36 -22.42
CA ALA A 136 -15.81 -12.39 -21.89
C ALA A 136 -15.90 -12.46 -20.36
N LEU A 137 -15.77 -11.31 -19.69
CA LEU A 137 -15.80 -11.21 -18.23
C LEU A 137 -17.20 -11.53 -17.66
N THR A 138 -18.25 -11.09 -18.34
CA THR A 138 -19.65 -11.32 -17.91
C THR A 138 -20.07 -12.79 -18.03
N HIS A 139 -19.61 -13.49 -19.08
CA HIS A 139 -20.01 -14.88 -19.35
C HIS A 139 -18.98 -15.92 -18.90
N GLY A 140 -17.77 -15.50 -18.51
CA GLY A 140 -16.66 -16.39 -18.18
C GLY A 140 -16.10 -17.18 -19.38
N ASP A 141 -16.41 -16.76 -20.61
CA ASP A 141 -16.06 -17.51 -21.83
C ASP A 141 -14.86 -16.90 -22.56
N ILE A 142 -13.76 -17.64 -22.57
CA ILE A 142 -12.50 -17.30 -23.24
C ILE A 142 -12.62 -17.21 -24.78
N SER A 143 -13.72 -17.72 -25.37
CA SER A 143 -13.99 -17.59 -26.81
C SER A 143 -14.11 -16.12 -27.24
N TYR A 144 -14.58 -15.23 -26.35
CA TYR A 144 -14.66 -13.80 -26.60
C TYR A 144 -13.28 -13.12 -26.54
N CYS A 145 -12.39 -13.52 -25.61
CA CYS A 145 -11.00 -13.05 -25.60
C CYS A 145 -10.27 -13.35 -26.92
N ASN A 146 -10.63 -14.43 -27.60
CA ASN A 146 -10.02 -14.78 -28.89
C ASN A 146 -10.41 -13.85 -30.05
N LYS A 147 -11.55 -13.14 -29.94
CA LYS A 147 -12.05 -12.17 -30.93
C LYS A 147 -11.42 -10.79 -30.81
N ILE A 148 -10.81 -10.49 -29.66
CA ILE A 148 -10.09 -9.24 -29.39
C ILE A 148 -8.88 -9.12 -30.34
N VAL A 149 -8.75 -7.97 -30.99
CA VAL A 149 -7.67 -7.67 -31.96
C VAL A 149 -6.45 -7.10 -31.24
N ASP A 150 -6.64 -6.20 -30.26
CA ASP A 150 -5.55 -5.64 -29.46
C ASP A 150 -4.84 -6.75 -28.63
N PRO A 151 -3.52 -6.93 -28.78
CA PRO A 151 -2.80 -8.02 -28.12
C PRO A 151 -2.69 -7.83 -26.60
N ILE A 152 -2.66 -6.59 -26.09
CA ILE A 152 -2.55 -6.29 -24.66
C ILE A 152 -3.90 -6.56 -23.99
N VAL A 153 -5.00 -6.09 -24.58
CA VAL A 153 -6.35 -6.35 -24.06
C VAL A 153 -6.66 -7.86 -24.09
N LYS A 154 -6.20 -8.57 -25.12
CA LYS A 154 -6.30 -10.02 -25.24
C LYS A 154 -5.49 -10.78 -24.18
N GLU A 155 -4.26 -10.37 -23.90
CA GLU A 155 -3.43 -10.95 -22.84
C GLU A 155 -4.08 -10.76 -21.46
N ILE A 156 -4.60 -9.56 -21.17
CA ILE A 156 -5.33 -9.28 -19.93
C ILE A 156 -6.58 -10.16 -19.82
N CYS A 157 -7.40 -10.23 -20.88
CA CYS A 157 -8.62 -11.05 -20.93
C CYS A 157 -8.34 -12.54 -20.66
N THR A 158 -7.38 -13.12 -21.38
CA THR A 158 -7.00 -14.53 -21.24
C THR A 158 -6.39 -14.84 -19.88
N THR A 159 -5.52 -13.97 -19.34
CA THR A 159 -4.93 -14.12 -17.99
C THR A 159 -5.97 -14.01 -16.88
N THR A 160 -7.04 -13.24 -17.10
CA THR A 160 -8.11 -13.04 -16.10
C THR A 160 -9.06 -14.23 -16.05
N LEU A 161 -9.46 -14.78 -17.21
CA LEU A 161 -10.41 -15.90 -17.30
C LEU A 161 -9.75 -17.28 -17.17
N ASN A 162 -8.48 -17.40 -17.55
CA ASN A 162 -7.67 -18.60 -17.34
C ASN A 162 -6.39 -18.20 -16.59
N PRO A 163 -6.50 -17.82 -15.29
CA PRO A 163 -5.33 -17.57 -14.48
C PRO A 163 -4.43 -18.81 -14.57
N PRO A 164 -3.11 -18.65 -14.78
CA PRO A 164 -2.22 -19.80 -14.83
C PRO A 164 -2.44 -20.60 -13.56
N GLN A 165 -2.80 -21.88 -13.71
CA GLN A 165 -2.92 -22.76 -12.56
C GLN A 165 -1.53 -22.87 -11.95
N ARG A 166 -1.27 -22.01 -10.95
CA ARG A 166 -0.25 -22.28 -9.95
C ARG A 166 -0.56 -23.68 -9.49
N GLU A 167 0.38 -24.58 -9.70
CA GLU A 167 0.41 -25.85 -8.98
C GLU A 167 0.55 -25.48 -7.51
N VAL A 168 -0.61 -25.28 -6.86
CA VAL A 168 -0.69 -25.03 -5.42
C VAL A 168 -0.20 -26.34 -4.81
N PRO A 169 1.01 -26.36 -4.24
CA PRO A 169 1.54 -27.60 -3.72
C PRO A 169 0.62 -28.04 -2.57
N ALA A 170 0.40 -29.35 -2.43
CA ALA A 170 -0.67 -29.91 -1.59
C ALA A 170 -0.62 -29.55 -0.08
N TYR A 171 0.41 -28.83 0.36
CA TYR A 171 0.56 -28.26 1.71
C TYR A 171 0.02 -26.81 1.84
N ALA A 172 -0.45 -26.17 0.77
CA ALA A 172 -1.00 -24.81 0.83
C ALA A 172 -2.54 -24.76 0.98
N GLU A 173 -3.26 -25.84 0.66
CA GLU A 173 -4.70 -25.96 0.97
C GLU A 173 -4.95 -26.06 2.49
N SER A 174 -4.03 -26.65 3.25
CA SER A 174 -4.13 -26.73 4.72
C SER A 174 -4.04 -25.37 5.40
N ASP A 175 -3.17 -24.47 4.92
CA ASP A 175 -2.96 -23.16 5.55
C ASP A 175 -4.22 -22.28 5.45
N SER A 176 -4.93 -22.32 4.32
CA SER A 176 -6.18 -21.57 4.14
C SER A 176 -7.31 -22.11 5.01
N LEU A 177 -7.39 -23.44 5.19
CA LEU A 177 -8.38 -24.08 6.08
C LEU A 177 -8.09 -23.82 7.57
N LEU A 178 -6.81 -23.81 7.95
CA LEU A 178 -6.39 -23.46 9.31
C LEU A 178 -6.69 -21.99 9.62
N LEU A 179 -6.43 -21.08 8.67
CA LEU A 179 -6.73 -19.65 8.81
C LEU A 179 -8.24 -19.40 9.00
N ASP A 180 -9.09 -19.99 8.17
CA ASP A 180 -10.54 -19.85 8.27
C ASP A 180 -11.10 -20.46 9.57
N SER A 181 -10.56 -21.62 9.98
CA SER A 181 -10.89 -22.23 11.28
C SER A 181 -10.44 -21.36 12.46
N ALA A 182 -9.26 -20.74 12.39
CA ALA A 182 -8.76 -19.83 13.41
C ALA A 182 -9.69 -18.63 13.56
N PHE A 183 -10.04 -17.94 12.47
CA PHE A 183 -10.96 -16.80 12.50
C PHE A 183 -12.37 -17.17 12.97
N THR A 184 -12.91 -18.30 12.49
CA THR A 184 -14.25 -18.77 12.89
C THR A 184 -14.35 -19.13 14.37
N THR A 185 -13.25 -19.59 14.99
CA THR A 185 -13.25 -20.05 16.40
C THR A 185 -12.58 -19.09 17.38
N GLY A 186 -11.88 -18.07 16.91
CA GLY A 186 -11.09 -17.15 17.75
C GLY A 186 -9.84 -17.80 18.38
N ASP A 187 -9.48 -19.03 17.97
CA ASP A 187 -8.43 -19.82 18.58
C ASP A 187 -7.07 -19.54 17.92
N ILE A 188 -6.27 -18.71 18.58
CA ILE A 188 -4.94 -18.30 18.09
C ILE A 188 -3.95 -19.47 17.97
N SER A 189 -4.14 -20.57 18.70
CA SER A 189 -3.24 -21.75 18.61
C SER A 189 -3.29 -22.42 17.23
N LYS A 190 -4.37 -22.21 16.47
CA LYS A 190 -4.50 -22.67 15.09
C LYS A 190 -3.61 -21.90 14.12
N CYS A 191 -3.20 -20.67 14.45
CA CYS A 191 -2.24 -19.92 13.65
C CYS A 191 -0.84 -20.56 13.66
N ASP A 192 -0.46 -21.28 14.72
CA ASP A 192 0.85 -21.93 14.81
C ASP A 192 1.01 -23.09 13.81
N GLY A 193 -0.11 -23.69 13.40
CA GLY A 193 -0.15 -24.75 12.38
C GLY A 193 0.04 -24.26 10.94
N ILE A 194 -0.04 -22.95 10.69
CA ILE A 194 0.12 -22.35 9.35
C ILE A 194 1.60 -22.37 8.98
N VAL A 195 1.93 -22.97 7.83
CA VAL A 195 3.31 -23.13 7.35
C VAL A 195 3.85 -21.83 6.78
N ASP A 196 3.05 -21.12 5.96
CA ASP A 196 3.43 -19.84 5.40
C ASP A 196 3.57 -18.74 6.47
N ASN A 197 4.77 -18.18 6.58
CA ASN A 197 5.07 -17.24 7.65
C ASN A 197 4.29 -15.91 7.53
N SER A 198 4.00 -15.46 6.31
CA SER A 198 3.21 -14.24 6.09
C SER A 198 1.77 -14.42 6.54
N THR A 199 1.18 -15.57 6.21
CA THR A 199 -0.19 -15.93 6.56
C THR A 199 -0.33 -16.16 8.07
N ARG A 200 0.68 -16.77 8.72
CA ARG A 200 0.79 -16.89 10.18
C ARG A 200 0.89 -15.54 10.89
N GLU A 201 1.69 -14.60 10.38
CA GLU A 201 1.76 -13.23 10.94
C GLU A 201 0.41 -12.50 10.82
N ILE A 202 -0.31 -12.65 9.71
CA ILE A 202 -1.65 -12.06 9.53
C ILE A 202 -2.66 -12.69 10.50
N CYS A 203 -2.66 -14.02 10.63
CA CYS A 203 -3.50 -14.77 11.56
C CYS A 203 -3.27 -14.30 13.00
N THR A 204 -2.02 -14.36 13.47
CA THR A 204 -1.65 -14.01 14.85
C THR A 204 -1.87 -12.53 15.18
N SER A 205 -1.60 -11.61 14.25
CA SER A 205 -1.82 -10.17 14.49
C SER A 205 -3.29 -9.75 14.46
N THR A 206 -4.14 -10.52 13.78
CA THR A 206 -5.60 -10.27 13.70
C THR A 206 -6.36 -10.96 14.82
N LEU A 207 -5.90 -12.15 15.27
CA LEU A 207 -6.51 -12.91 16.37
C LEU A 207 -5.91 -12.62 17.75
N LYS A 208 -4.73 -12.00 17.86
CA LYS A 208 -4.40 -11.30 19.10
C LYS A 208 -5.43 -10.19 19.28
N PRO A 209 -6.16 -10.16 20.41
CA PRO A 209 -6.88 -8.96 20.79
C PRO A 209 -5.90 -7.78 20.82
N GLN A 210 -6.41 -6.55 20.71
CA GLN A 210 -5.61 -5.37 21.06
C GLN A 210 -5.36 -5.32 22.57
N GLU A 211 -4.51 -6.22 23.08
CA GLU A 211 -4.00 -6.23 24.45
C GLU A 211 -3.31 -4.90 24.78
N THR A 212 -2.87 -4.15 23.77
CA THR A 212 -2.25 -2.81 23.90
C THR A 212 -3.11 -1.75 24.56
N ALA A 213 -4.41 -1.99 24.79
CA ALA A 213 -5.28 -1.11 25.58
C ALA A 213 -5.68 -1.70 26.95
N VAL A 214 -5.35 -2.96 27.23
CA VAL A 214 -5.69 -3.67 28.47
C VAL A 214 -4.45 -3.92 29.34
N SER A 215 -3.28 -4.12 28.72
CA SER A 215 -2.03 -4.41 29.44
C SER A 215 -1.52 -3.22 30.26
N GLU A 216 -1.68 -1.99 29.76
CA GLU A 216 -1.17 -0.78 30.44
C GLU A 216 -1.93 -0.53 31.76
N PHE A 217 -3.25 -0.74 31.78
CA PHE A 217 -4.03 -0.70 33.02
C PHE A 217 -3.73 -1.91 33.92
N ALA A 218 -3.57 -3.11 33.38
CA ALA A 218 -3.27 -4.30 34.19
C ALA A 218 -1.93 -4.20 34.94
N GLU A 219 -0.88 -3.68 34.30
CA GLU A 219 0.42 -3.47 34.94
C GLU A 219 0.33 -2.35 36.01
N GLN A 220 -0.33 -1.23 35.68
CA GLN A 220 -0.51 -0.11 36.61
C GLN A 220 -1.39 -0.48 37.82
N ASP A 221 -2.41 -1.32 37.63
CA ASP A 221 -3.29 -1.84 38.68
C ASP A 221 -2.54 -2.79 39.62
N SER A 222 -1.67 -3.66 39.08
CA SER A 222 -0.78 -4.51 39.88
C SER A 222 0.17 -3.67 40.74
N ILE A 223 0.78 -2.63 40.17
CA ILE A 223 1.65 -1.69 40.89
C ILE A 223 0.88 -0.97 42.00
N ASN A 224 -0.36 -0.54 41.75
CA ASN A 224 -1.20 0.10 42.76
C ASN A 224 -1.57 -0.88 43.89
N PHE A 225 -1.87 -2.13 43.57
CA PHE A 225 -2.15 -3.18 44.55
C PHE A 225 -0.95 -3.46 45.47
N ASP A 226 0.25 -3.65 44.91
CA ASP A 226 1.47 -3.89 45.68
C ASP A 226 1.81 -2.70 46.58
N ASN A 227 1.67 -1.47 46.10
CA ASN A 227 1.86 -0.26 46.89
C ASN A 227 0.84 -0.13 48.04
N ALA A 228 -0.42 -0.52 47.82
CA ALA A 228 -1.44 -0.53 48.86
C ALA A 228 -1.05 -1.46 50.02
N LEU A 229 -0.59 -2.67 49.70
CA LEU A 229 -0.14 -3.66 50.69
C LEU A 229 1.15 -3.24 51.41
N ALA A 230 2.15 -2.77 50.67
CA ALA A 230 3.45 -2.39 51.22
C ALA A 230 3.36 -1.19 52.18
N ASN A 231 2.46 -0.24 51.91
CA ASN A 231 2.30 0.99 52.71
C ASN A 231 1.10 0.94 53.67
N SER A 232 0.27 -0.12 53.61
CA SER A 232 -1.02 -0.22 54.32
C SER A 232 -1.97 0.97 54.03
N ASP A 233 -1.92 1.50 52.81
CA ASP A 233 -2.64 2.72 52.40
C ASP A 233 -3.74 2.40 51.37
N LYS A 234 -5.00 2.59 51.79
CA LYS A 234 -6.20 2.32 50.98
C LYS A 234 -6.35 3.27 49.78
N THR A 235 -5.63 4.39 49.73
CA THR A 235 -5.73 5.34 48.60
C THR A 235 -5.24 4.72 47.29
N TYR A 236 -4.22 3.86 47.31
CA TYR A 236 -3.75 3.14 46.13
C TYR A 236 -4.80 2.17 45.57
N CYS A 237 -5.59 1.50 46.41
CA CYS A 237 -6.69 0.64 45.95
C CYS A 237 -7.73 1.39 45.11
N ASN A 238 -7.92 2.71 45.34
CA ASN A 238 -8.88 3.50 44.56
C ASN A 238 -8.39 3.81 43.13
N ASN A 239 -7.10 3.66 42.86
CA ASN A 239 -6.49 3.86 41.53
C ASN A 239 -6.42 2.56 40.71
N ILE A 240 -6.98 1.46 41.23
CA ILE A 240 -7.13 0.19 40.50
C ILE A 240 -8.40 0.26 39.65
N HIS A 241 -8.27 -0.03 38.35
CA HIS A 241 -9.35 0.00 37.36
C HIS A 241 -10.12 -1.33 37.30
N ASP A 242 -9.43 -2.46 37.51
CA ASP A 242 -10.07 -3.76 37.71
C ASP A 242 -10.83 -3.78 39.04
N GLU A 243 -12.16 -3.73 38.95
CA GLU A 243 -13.03 -3.65 40.13
C GLU A 243 -12.93 -4.90 41.02
N ALA A 244 -12.58 -6.09 40.48
CA ALA A 244 -12.42 -7.30 41.30
C ALA A 244 -11.12 -7.26 42.12
N LEU A 245 -10.01 -6.83 41.51
CA LEU A 245 -8.72 -6.63 42.19
C LEU A 245 -8.83 -5.50 43.22
N LYS A 246 -9.56 -4.42 42.91
CA LYS A 246 -9.84 -3.31 43.82
C LYS A 246 -10.63 -3.73 45.05
N GLN A 247 -11.72 -4.49 44.90
CA GLN A 247 -12.47 -5.01 46.04
C GLN A 247 -11.61 -5.96 46.90
N THR A 248 -10.74 -6.76 46.25
CA THR A 248 -9.77 -7.63 46.94
C THR A 248 -8.74 -6.81 47.75
N CYS A 249 -8.21 -5.73 47.18
CA CYS A 249 -7.31 -4.77 47.83
C CYS A 249 -7.94 -4.13 49.07
N LEU A 250 -9.16 -3.59 48.92
CA LEU A 250 -9.91 -2.95 49.99
C LEU A 250 -10.28 -3.93 51.12
N GLY A 251 -10.56 -5.19 50.78
CA GLY A 251 -10.88 -6.25 51.74
C GLY A 251 -9.68 -6.70 52.60
N MET A 252 -8.46 -6.73 52.04
CA MET A 252 -7.25 -7.12 52.79
C MET A 252 -6.71 -6.03 53.71
N LEU A 253 -6.94 -4.76 53.37
CA LEU A 253 -6.62 -3.63 54.26
C LEU A 253 -7.78 -3.30 55.22
N GLY A 254 -8.90 -4.03 55.12
CA GLY A 254 -10.20 -3.83 55.79
C GLY A 254 -10.12 -3.59 57.29
#